data_AF-A0A1G3ALS4-F1
#
_entry.id   AF-A0A1G3ALS4-F1
#
_cell.length_a   1.000
_cell.length_b   1.000
_cell.length_c   1.000
_cell.angle_alpha   90.00
_cell.angle_beta   90.00
_cell.angle_gamma   90.00
#
_symmetry.space_group_name_H-M   'P 1'
#
loop_
_entity.id
_entity.type
_entity.pdbx_description
1 polymer ?
#
loop_
_entity_poly.entity_id
_entity_poly.type
_entity_poly.pdbx_seq_one_letter_code
_entity_poly.pdbx_strand_id
1 'polypeptide(L)'
;MKKISVEDKNQIKQLLYYGNVFGIKDDRYRSFGGFQLWWYDRHLDVCNCCESHWSDGRKRIHHYSLSRAANILWHNRRSLYVRSKHLQDDKRLMAAGHFDYARQ
;
A
#
# COMPACT_ATOMS: atom_id res chain seq x y z
N MET A 1 9.20 6.69 -6.13
CA MET A 1 9.20 6.06 -4.79
C MET A 1 10.51 6.43 -4.11
N LYS A 2 10.50 6.76 -2.83
CA LYS A 2 11.70 7.07 -2.02
C LYS A 2 11.87 5.98 -0.96
N LYS A 3 13.07 5.41 -0.82
CA LYS A 3 13.35 4.45 0.26
C LYS A 3 13.28 5.18 1.60
N ILE A 4 12.70 4.54 2.59
CA ILE A 4 12.59 5.10 3.94
C ILE A 4 13.14 4.14 4.98
N SER A 5 13.51 4.67 6.13
CA SER A 5 13.67 3.91 7.36
C SER A 5 12.53 4.31 8.29
N VAL A 6 12.03 3.33 9.03
CA VAL A 6 11.02 3.55 10.07
C VAL A 6 11.53 2.93 11.36
N GLU A 7 11.32 3.62 12.46
CA GLU A 7 11.87 3.26 13.77
C GLU A 7 11.01 2.22 14.47
N ASP A 8 9.69 2.28 14.27
CA ASP A 8 8.74 1.32 14.83
C ASP A 8 7.46 1.14 13.99
N LYS A 9 6.58 0.27 14.49
CA LYS A 9 5.25 -0.03 13.89
C LYS A 9 4.26 1.12 14.01
N ASN A 10 4.36 1.93 15.06
CA ASN A 10 3.42 3.04 15.30
C ASN A 10 3.68 4.18 14.31
N GLN A 11 4.94 4.45 13.97
CA GLN A 11 5.30 5.39 12.92
C GLN A 11 4.66 5.00 11.58
N ILE A 12 4.67 3.70 11.22
CA ILE A 12 3.99 3.22 10.01
C ILE A 12 2.48 3.49 10.07
N LYS A 13 1.83 3.19 11.21
CA LYS A 13 0.39 3.46 11.39
C LYS A 13 0.06 4.94 11.19
N GLN A 14 0.82 5.82 11.84
CA GLN A 14 0.62 7.26 11.73
C GLN A 14 0.78 7.73 10.29
N LEU A 15 1.86 7.31 9.60
CA LEU A 15 2.10 7.68 8.22
C LEU A 15 0.99 7.20 7.28
N LEU A 16 0.52 5.95 7.44
CA LEU A 16 -0.64 5.42 6.71
C LEU A 16 -1.88 6.29 6.97
N TYR A 17 -2.15 6.59 8.24
CA TYR A 17 -3.29 7.42 8.64
C TYR A 17 -3.25 8.83 8.05
N TYR A 18 -2.05 9.43 7.91
CA TYR A 18 -1.82 10.70 7.22
C TYR A 18 -1.86 10.60 5.68
N GLY A 19 -2.28 9.46 5.14
CA GLY A 19 -2.46 9.26 3.70
C GLY A 19 -1.16 9.01 2.93
N ASN A 20 -0.07 8.63 3.61
CA ASN A 20 1.12 8.18 2.89
C ASN A 20 0.83 6.84 2.20
N VAL A 21 1.34 6.72 0.98
CA VAL A 21 1.27 5.47 0.21
C VAL A 21 2.62 4.78 0.28
N PHE A 22 2.64 3.56 0.82
CA PHE A 22 3.84 2.75 0.89
C PHE A 22 3.96 1.81 -0.30
N GLY A 23 5.19 1.39 -0.57
CA GLY A 23 5.52 0.32 -1.49
C GLY A 23 6.51 -0.64 -0.87
N ILE A 24 6.28 -1.94 -1.04
CA ILE A 24 7.26 -2.99 -0.77
C ILE A 24 7.87 -3.37 -2.12
N LYS A 25 9.20 -3.25 -2.25
CA LYS A 25 9.92 -3.64 -3.47
C LYS A 25 10.24 -5.13 -3.45
N ASP A 26 9.85 -5.85 -4.50
CA ASP A 26 10.10 -7.30 -4.67
C ASP A 26 9.99 -7.68 -6.15
N ASP A 27 10.84 -8.60 -6.60
CA ASP A 27 10.94 -9.03 -8.00
C ASP A 27 9.69 -9.81 -8.47
N ARG A 28 8.91 -10.37 -7.55
CA ARG A 28 7.64 -11.04 -7.89
C ARG A 28 6.55 -10.10 -8.41
N TYR A 29 6.69 -8.79 -8.17
CA TYR A 29 5.70 -7.80 -8.57
C TYR A 29 6.04 -7.21 -9.94
N ARG A 30 5.23 -7.50 -10.97
CA ARG A 30 5.50 -7.00 -12.33
C ARG A 30 4.97 -5.59 -12.58
N SER A 31 3.88 -5.23 -11.91
CA SER A 31 3.25 -3.91 -12.05
C SER A 31 3.79 -2.90 -11.04
N PHE A 32 3.46 -1.63 -11.26
CA PHE A 32 3.86 -0.50 -10.39
C PHE A 32 5.38 -0.31 -10.22
N GLY A 33 6.18 -0.88 -11.14
CA GLY A 33 7.64 -0.76 -11.13
C GLY A 33 8.34 -1.67 -10.12
N GLY A 34 7.79 -2.85 -9.84
CA GLY A 34 8.37 -3.78 -8.86
C GLY A 34 7.81 -3.62 -7.45
N PHE A 35 6.63 -3.02 -7.29
CA PHE A 35 6.09 -2.65 -6.00
C PHE A 35 4.70 -3.23 -5.75
N GLN A 36 4.51 -3.79 -4.55
CA GLN A 36 3.20 -3.93 -3.92
C GLN A 36 2.88 -2.63 -3.18
N LEU A 37 1.72 -2.04 -3.43
CA LEU A 37 1.34 -0.74 -2.90
C LEU A 37 0.39 -0.87 -1.72
N TRP A 38 0.55 0.01 -0.73
CA TRP A 38 -0.23 0.02 0.51
C TRP A 38 -0.71 1.42 0.82
N TRP A 39 -1.99 1.57 1.14
CA TRP A 39 -2.57 2.85 1.56
C TRP A 39 -3.73 2.62 2.51
N TYR A 40 -4.00 3.58 3.39
CA TYR A 40 -5.15 3.55 4.27
C TYR A 40 -6.27 4.43 3.71
N ASP A 41 -7.43 3.82 3.55
CA ASP A 41 -8.67 4.51 3.20
C ASP A 41 -9.42 4.83 4.49
N ARG A 42 -9.48 6.13 4.81
CA ARG A 42 -10.15 6.65 6.00
C ARG A 42 -11.67 6.55 5.92
N HIS A 43 -12.25 6.52 4.72
CA HIS A 43 -13.69 6.45 4.56
C HIS A 43 -14.21 5.05 4.86
N LEU A 44 -13.42 4.04 4.48
CA LEU A 44 -13.76 2.63 4.68
C LEU A 44 -13.11 2.03 5.94
N ASP A 45 -12.25 2.78 6.63
CA ASP A 45 -11.44 2.32 7.77
C ASP A 45 -10.63 1.05 7.48
N VAL A 46 -10.04 0.96 6.28
CA VAL A 46 -9.25 -0.20 5.84
C VAL A 46 -7.93 0.20 5.21
N CYS A 47 -6.91 -0.65 5.40
CA CYS A 47 -5.69 -0.60 4.61
C CYS A 47 -5.83 -1.48 3.38
N ASN A 48 -5.73 -0.85 2.22
CA ASN A 48 -5.69 -1.52 0.93
C ASN A 48 -4.25 -1.92 0.60
N CYS A 49 -4.10 -3.13 0.07
CA CYS A 49 -2.86 -3.67 -0.47
C CYS A 49 -3.10 -4.07 -1.91
N CYS A 50 -2.47 -3.37 -2.85
CA CYS A 50 -2.55 -3.71 -4.27
C CYS A 50 -1.28 -4.43 -4.71
N GLU A 51 -1.47 -5.65 -5.20
CA GLU A 51 -0.41 -6.49 -5.77
C GLU A 51 -0.73 -6.90 -7.21
N SER A 52 0.33 -7.22 -7.95
CA SER A 52 0.23 -7.77 -9.31
C SER A 52 1.36 -8.75 -9.51
N HIS A 53 1.00 -10.02 -9.71
CA HIS A 53 1.93 -11.14 -9.79
C HIS A 53 2.40 -11.39 -11.22
N TRP A 54 3.56 -12.02 -11.37
CA TRP A 54 4.11 -12.44 -12.67
C TRP A 54 3.19 -13.41 -13.42
N SER A 55 2.55 -14.33 -12.70
CA SER A 55 1.84 -15.47 -13.28
C SER A 55 0.51 -15.13 -13.94
N ASP A 56 -0.24 -14.13 -13.44
CA ASP A 56 -1.58 -13.82 -13.95
C ASP A 56 -1.74 -12.39 -14.47
N GLY A 57 -0.78 -11.49 -14.22
CA GLY A 57 -0.79 -10.09 -14.69
C GLY A 57 -1.96 -9.25 -14.16
N ARG A 58 -2.84 -9.84 -13.32
CA ARG A 58 -4.01 -9.16 -12.78
C ARG A 58 -3.61 -8.37 -11.55
N LYS A 59 -4.32 -7.26 -11.32
CA LYS A 59 -4.22 -6.51 -10.06
C LYS A 59 -5.21 -7.13 -9.08
N ARG A 60 -4.74 -7.36 -7.85
CA ARG A 60 -5.58 -7.80 -6.74
C ARG A 60 -5.45 -6.77 -5.63
N ILE A 61 -6.59 -6.38 -5.06
CA ILE A 61 -6.63 -5.53 -3.87
C ILE A 61 -7.07 -6.40 -2.71
N HIS A 62 -6.26 -6.42 -1.66
CA HIS A 62 -6.56 -7.05 -0.39
C HIS A 62 -6.85 -5.98 0.65
N HIS A 63 -7.77 -6.26 1.56
CA HIS A 63 -8.12 -5.36 2.66
C HIS A 63 -7.60 -5.90 3.98
N TYR A 64 -6.97 -5.03 4.75
CA TYR A 64 -6.42 -5.33 6.07
C TYR A 64 -6.84 -4.26 7.06
N SER A 65 -6.91 -4.60 8.35
CA SER A 65 -6.95 -3.57 9.38
C SER A 65 -5.63 -2.78 9.40
N LEU A 66 -5.70 -1.52 9.86
CA LEU A 66 -4.52 -0.66 9.99
C LEU A 66 -3.39 -1.33 10.81
N SER A 67 -3.76 -2.02 11.89
CA SER A 67 -2.81 -2.77 12.73
C SER A 67 -2.17 -3.96 11.99
N ARG A 68 -2.94 -4.68 11.17
CA ARG A 68 -2.39 -5.81 10.40
C ARG A 68 -1.46 -5.32 9.30
N ALA A 69 -1.84 -4.26 8.58
CA ALA A 69 -1.00 -3.65 7.56
C ALA A 69 0.33 -3.13 8.14
N ALA A 70 0.28 -2.41 9.27
CA ALA A 70 1.49 -1.90 9.92
C ALA A 70 2.44 -3.02 10.36
N ASN A 71 1.91 -4.15 10.86
CA ASN A 71 2.73 -5.33 11.16
C ASN A 71 3.43 -5.87 9.89
N ILE A 72 2.69 -6.04 8.79
CA ILE A 72 3.26 -6.56 7.52
C ILE A 72 4.35 -5.62 6.98
N LEU A 73 4.08 -4.31 6.95
CA LEU A 73 5.04 -3.31 6.48
C LEU A 73 6.29 -3.25 7.36
N TRP A 74 6.15 -3.41 8.68
CA TRP A 74 7.29 -3.47 9.60
C TRP A 74 8.18 -4.70 9.37
N HIS A 75 7.58 -5.86 9.14
CA HIS A 75 8.35 -7.06 8.78
C HIS A 75 9.15 -6.85 7.49
N ASN A 76 8.61 -6.06 6.56
CA ASN A 76 9.23 -5.73 5.27
C ASN A 76 10.02 -4.40 5.26
N ARG A 77 10.30 -3.80 6.43
CA ARG A 77 10.89 -2.45 6.56
C ARG A 77 12.19 -2.21 5.77
N ARG A 78 13.00 -3.26 5.54
CA ARG A 78 14.25 -3.17 4.77
C ARG A 78 14.03 -2.86 3.29
N SER A 79 12.86 -3.22 2.77
CA SER A 79 12.44 -3.03 1.38
C SER A 79 11.25 -2.05 1.28
N LEU A 80 11.08 -1.19 2.28
CA LEU A 80 9.96 -0.25 2.37
C LEU A 80 10.30 1.09 1.71
N TYR A 81 9.34 1.58 0.92
CA TYR A 81 9.43 2.83 0.21
C TYR A 81 8.15 3.62 0.43
N VAL A 82 8.24 4.95 0.32
CA VAL A 82 7.11 5.85 0.30
C VAL A 82 6.95 6.46 -1.09
N ARG A 83 5.70 6.65 -1.51
CA ARG A 83 5.38 7.37 -2.74
C ARG A 83 5.50 8.87 -2.49
N SER A 84 5.90 9.62 -3.52
CA SER A 84 6.02 11.07 -3.42
C SER A 84 4.67 11.80 -3.33
N LYS A 85 3.59 11.15 -3.80
CA LYS A 85 2.22 11.66 -3.73
C LYS A 85 1.48 11.02 -2.57
N HIS A 86 0.75 11.82 -1.80
CA HIS A 86 -0.22 11.31 -0.84
C HIS A 86 -1.43 10.72 -1.56
N LEU A 87 -2.19 9.88 -0.86
CA LEU A 87 -3.37 9.19 -1.40
C LEU A 87 -4.38 10.17 -2.01
N GLN A 88 -4.67 11.27 -1.30
CA GLN A 88 -5.62 12.29 -1.75
C GLN A 88 -5.24 12.95 -3.09
N ASP A 89 -3.94 12.99 -3.40
CA ASP A 89 -3.41 13.57 -4.65
C ASP A 89 -3.24 12.51 -5.76
N ASP A 90 -3.40 11.23 -5.42
CA ASP A 90 -3.25 10.11 -6.34
C ASP A 90 -4.59 9.57 -6.82
N LYS A 91 -5.20 10.31 -7.75
CA LYS A 91 -6.50 9.97 -8.37
C LYS A 91 -6.56 8.54 -8.92
N ARG A 92 -5.43 7.98 -9.38
CA ARG A 92 -5.39 6.61 -9.92
C ARG A 92 -5.51 5.56 -8.82
N LEU A 93 -4.88 5.80 -7.67
CA LEU A 93 -4.94 4.90 -6.52
C LEU A 93 -6.30 4.99 -5.81
N MET A 94 -6.82 6.21 -5.64
CA MET A 94 -8.17 6.44 -5.14
C MET A 94 -9.22 5.68 -5.96
N ALA A 95 -9.17 5.82 -7.29
CA ALA A 95 -10.06 5.08 -8.19
C ALA A 95 -9.93 3.55 -8.00
N ALA A 96 -8.71 3.03 -7.88
CA ALA A 96 -8.49 1.59 -7.71
C ALA A 96 -9.13 1.05 -6.42
N GLY A 97 -9.03 1.77 -5.31
CA GLY A 97 -9.67 1.38 -4.04
C GLY A 97 -11.20 1.32 -4.14
N HIS A 98 -11.81 2.31 -4.79
CA HIS A 98 -13.27 2.37 -4.96
C HIS A 98 -13.83 1.32 -5.93
N PHE A 99 -13.11 0.99 -7.01
CA PHE A 99 -13.58 0.01 -8.00
C PHE A 99 -13.59 -1.43 -7.47
N ASP A 100 -12.65 -1.82 -6.60
CA ASP A 100 -12.66 -3.15 -5.98
C ASP A 100 -13.74 -3.29 -4.91
N TYR A 101 -14.07 -2.21 -4.19
CA TYR A 101 -15.20 -2.22 -3.24
C TYR A 101 -16.55 -2.32 -3.96
N ALA A 102 -16.72 -1.65 -5.10
CA ALA A 102 -17.96 -1.71 -5.90
C ALA A 102 -18.20 -3.06 -6.61
N ARG A 103 -17.23 -3.98 -6.60
CA ARG A 103 -17.36 -5.35 -7.16
C ARG A 103 -17.66 -6.42 -6.11
N GLN A 104 -17.59 -6.10 -4.82
CA GLN A 104 -17.97 -6.98 -3.72
C GLN A 104 -19.46 -6.82 -3.41
#